data_AF-A0A9E2Z9P7-F1
#
_entry.id   AF-A0A9E2Z9P7-F1
#
_cell.length_a   1.000
_cell.length_b   1.000
_cell.length_c   1.000
_cell.angle_alpha   90.00
_cell.angle_beta   90.00
_cell.angle_gamma   90.00
#
_symmetry.space_group_name_H-M   'P 1'
#
loop_
_entity.id
_entity.type
_entity.pdbx_description
1 polymer ?
#
loop_
_entity_poly.entity_id
_entity_poly.type
_entity_poly.pdbx_seq_one_letter_code
_entity_poly.pdbx_strand_id
1 'polypeptide(L)'
;MTDLLELPERSAKPRQRGITHVLDRGLAVPEIDGLMEVAGSSVDLVKLGWGTALATGNLHPKLERYRVHGVPVMFGGTLTELAIGQ
;
A
#
# COMPACT_ATOMS: atom_id res chain seq x y z
N MET A 1 -4.45 22.43 13.10
CA MET A 1 -5.90 22.21 12.91
C MET A 1 -6.32 20.87 13.55
N THR A 2 -5.86 20.62 14.77
CA THR A 2 -6.25 19.48 15.61
C THR A 2 -7.33 19.85 16.60
N ASP A 3 -7.66 21.13 16.69
CA ASP A 3 -8.46 21.69 17.79
C ASP A 3 -9.95 21.79 17.43
N LEU A 4 -10.33 21.27 16.26
CA LEU A 4 -11.73 21.22 15.79
C LEU A 4 -12.47 19.98 16.31
N LEU A 5 -11.75 18.88 16.55
CA LEU A 5 -12.30 17.59 16.97
C LEU A 5 -11.37 16.95 18.00
N GLU A 6 -11.95 16.38 19.06
CA GLU A 6 -11.22 15.47 19.94
C GLU A 6 -11.01 14.14 19.21
N LEU A 7 -9.77 13.87 18.78
CA LEU A 7 -9.40 12.65 18.08
C LEU A 7 -8.73 11.65 19.04
N PRO A 8 -8.98 10.35 18.88
CA PRO A 8 -8.27 9.33 19.66
C PRO A 8 -6.79 9.28 19.28
N GLU A 9 -5.94 8.87 20.23
CA GLU A 9 -4.54 8.60 19.95
C GLU A 9 -4.39 7.46 18.93
N ARG A 10 -3.42 7.63 18.01
CA ARG A 10 -3.05 6.62 17.03
C ARG A 10 -1.67 6.06 17.35
N SER A 11 -1.49 4.76 17.14
CA SER A 11 -0.19 4.10 17.19
C SER A 11 0.83 4.74 16.24
N ALA A 12 2.09 4.82 16.68
CA ALA A 12 3.21 5.24 15.84
C ALA A 12 3.68 4.08 14.93
N LYS A 13 4.32 4.43 13.80
CA LYS A 13 5.00 3.44 12.96
C LYS A 13 6.30 2.97 13.64
N PRO A 14 6.71 1.68 13.48
CA PRO A 14 5.98 0.60 12.83
C PRO A 14 4.77 0.13 13.68
N ARG A 15 3.57 0.18 13.10
CA ARG A 15 2.31 -0.07 13.83
C ARG A 15 2.08 -1.56 14.02
N GLN A 16 1.66 -1.94 15.22
CA GLN A 16 1.18 -3.30 15.55
C GLN A 16 -0.34 -3.36 15.76
N ARG A 17 -1.00 -2.19 15.83
CA ARG A 17 -2.46 -2.05 16.00
C ARG A 17 -2.92 -0.83 15.20
N GLY A 18 -4.18 -0.85 14.72
CA GLY A 18 -4.71 0.24 13.87
C GLY A 18 -3.98 0.34 12.53
N ILE A 19 -3.60 -0.82 11.96
CA ILE A 19 -2.84 -0.93 10.72
C ILE A 19 -3.74 -0.54 9.55
N THR A 20 -3.23 0.35 8.70
CA THR A 20 -3.89 0.72 7.44
C THR A 20 -3.25 -0.03 6.28
N HIS A 21 -4.09 -0.85 5.65
CA HIS A 21 -3.73 -1.63 4.49
C HIS A 21 -4.38 -1.02 3.24
N VAL A 22 -3.58 -0.45 2.35
CA VAL A 22 -4.06 0.16 1.10
C VAL A 22 -4.16 -0.90 0.00
N LEU A 23 -5.24 -0.85 -0.78
CA LEU A 23 -5.40 -1.63 -2.00
C LEU A 23 -4.93 -0.82 -3.20
N ASP A 24 -3.83 -1.24 -3.85
CA ASP A 24 -3.43 -0.75 -5.16
C ASP A 24 -4.12 -1.58 -6.25
N ARG A 25 -5.02 -0.95 -7.01
CA ARG A 25 -5.78 -1.58 -8.09
C ARG A 25 -5.17 -1.36 -9.49
N GLY A 26 -4.01 -0.74 -9.58
CA GLY A 26 -3.37 -0.36 -10.84
C GLY A 26 -2.86 1.08 -10.88
N LEU A 27 -2.46 1.66 -9.75
CA LEU A 27 -1.89 3.00 -9.69
C LEU A 27 -0.65 3.11 -10.60
N ALA A 28 -0.53 4.19 -11.34
CA ALA A 28 0.69 4.58 -12.01
C ALA A 28 1.76 4.95 -10.97
N VAL A 29 3.03 4.84 -11.36
CA VAL A 29 4.17 5.15 -10.47
C VAL A 29 4.09 6.56 -9.86
N PRO A 30 3.73 7.63 -10.60
CA PRO A 30 3.60 8.97 -10.01
C PRO A 30 2.47 9.10 -9.00
N GLU A 31 1.39 8.32 -9.14
CA GLU A 31 0.26 8.35 -8.20
C GLU A 31 0.63 7.77 -6.84
N ILE A 32 1.64 6.91 -6.79
CA ILE A 32 2.21 6.41 -5.52
C ILE A 32 2.85 7.56 -4.75
N ASP A 33 3.61 8.42 -5.43
CA ASP A 33 4.23 9.58 -4.78
C ASP A 33 3.17 10.53 -4.22
N GLY A 34 2.12 10.84 -5.01
CA GLY A 34 1.01 11.67 -4.53
C GLY A 34 0.25 11.05 -3.34
N LEU A 35 0.02 9.73 -3.36
CA LEU A 35 -0.58 9.03 -2.22
C LEU A 35 0.29 9.13 -0.96
N MET A 36 1.61 8.95 -1.11
CA MET A 36 2.53 9.00 0.03
C MET A 36 2.76 10.41 0.55
N GLU A 37 2.77 11.41 -0.33
CA GLU A 37 2.82 12.82 0.02
C GLU A 37 1.65 13.21 0.93
N VAL A 38 0.43 12.84 0.54
CA VAL A 38 -0.79 13.26 1.25
C VAL A 38 -1.08 12.38 2.46
N ALA A 39 -0.91 11.06 2.34
CA ALA A 39 -1.40 10.09 3.32
C ALA A 39 -0.35 9.06 3.77
N GLY A 40 0.92 9.20 3.39
CA GLY A 40 1.97 8.21 3.67
C GLY A 40 2.16 7.92 5.16
N SER A 41 1.98 8.92 6.04
CA SER A 41 2.00 8.74 7.50
C SER A 41 0.92 7.76 8.00
N SER A 42 -0.14 7.60 7.22
CA SER A 42 -1.26 6.71 7.50
C SER A 42 -1.15 5.35 6.83
N VAL A 43 -0.32 5.14 5.81
CA VAL A 43 -0.23 3.86 5.09
C VAL A 43 0.82 2.94 5.70
N ASP A 44 0.45 1.73 6.14
CA ASP A 44 1.39 0.80 6.76
C ASP A 44 1.82 -0.33 5.81
N LEU A 45 0.94 -0.75 4.90
CA LEU A 45 1.26 -1.70 3.84
C LEU A 45 0.37 -1.52 2.62
N VAL A 46 0.82 -2.02 1.48
CA VAL A 46 0.07 -2.00 0.21
C VAL A 46 -0.12 -3.42 -0.30
N LYS A 47 -1.33 -3.77 -0.71
CA LYS A 47 -1.61 -4.96 -1.51
C LYS A 47 -1.85 -4.59 -2.96
N LEU A 48 -1.07 -5.17 -3.85
CA LEU A 48 -1.40 -5.20 -5.28
C LEU A 48 -2.62 -6.11 -5.45
N GLY A 49 -3.75 -5.54 -5.85
CA GLY A 49 -5.03 -6.21 -5.83
C GLY A 49 -5.06 -7.49 -6.66
N TRP A 50 -5.68 -8.54 -6.14
CA TRP A 50 -6.01 -9.75 -6.90
C TRP A 50 -4.79 -10.31 -7.66
N GLY A 51 -4.83 -10.32 -8.99
CA GLY A 51 -3.71 -10.64 -9.90
C GLY A 51 -3.15 -9.45 -10.68
N THR A 52 -3.38 -8.20 -10.25
CA THR A 52 -2.91 -7.02 -11.01
C THR A 52 -1.39 -6.98 -11.18
N ALA A 53 -0.63 -7.63 -10.29
CA ALA A 53 0.81 -7.76 -10.45
C ALA A 53 1.20 -8.42 -11.79
N LEU A 54 0.42 -9.39 -12.28
CA LEU A 54 0.65 -10.03 -13.58
C LEU A 54 0.37 -9.10 -14.77
N ALA A 55 -0.58 -8.18 -14.62
CA ALA A 55 -0.99 -7.24 -15.66
C ALA A 55 -0.26 -5.88 -15.60
N THR A 56 0.62 -5.68 -14.61
CA THR A 56 1.35 -4.42 -14.43
C THR A 56 2.64 -4.43 -15.25
N GLY A 57 2.62 -3.79 -16.43
CA GLY A 57 3.76 -3.76 -17.37
C GLY A 57 5.04 -3.12 -16.82
N ASN A 58 4.96 -2.37 -15.72
CA ASN A 58 6.09 -1.71 -15.05
C ASN A 58 6.15 -2.07 -13.55
N LEU A 59 5.93 -3.35 -13.22
CA LEU A 59 5.88 -3.83 -11.84
C LEU A 59 7.14 -3.47 -11.04
N HIS A 60 8.34 -3.66 -11.59
CA HIS A 60 9.59 -3.35 -10.89
C HIS A 60 9.70 -1.86 -10.49
N PRO A 61 9.55 -0.89 -11.41
CA PRO A 61 9.47 0.52 -11.04
C PRO A 61 8.43 0.85 -9.96
N LYS A 62 7.26 0.21 -9.98
CA LYS A 62 6.22 0.37 -8.96
C LYS A 62 6.67 -0.15 -7.58
N LEU A 63 7.24 -1.36 -7.52
CA LEU A 63 7.73 -1.94 -6.28
C LEU A 63 8.87 -1.10 -5.68
N GLU A 64 9.78 -0.64 -6.52
CA GLU A 64 10.86 0.26 -6.13
C GLU A 64 10.33 1.56 -5.54
N ARG A 65 9.28 2.11 -6.14
CA ARG A 65 8.62 3.33 -5.65
C ARG A 65 8.07 3.16 -4.23
N TYR A 66 7.36 2.05 -3.97
CA TYR A 66 6.89 1.76 -2.61
C TYR A 66 8.04 1.53 -1.61
N ARG A 67 9.13 0.89 -2.05
CA ARG A 67 10.33 0.67 -1.24
C ARG A 67 10.99 1.98 -0.81
N VAL A 68 11.09 2.98 -1.70
CA VAL A 68 11.62 4.32 -1.39
C VAL A 68 10.81 5.00 -0.27
N HIS A 69 9.49 4.79 -0.24
CA HIS A 69 8.60 5.29 0.83
C HIS A 69 8.61 4.42 2.10
N GLY A 70 9.40 3.35 2.14
CA GLY A 70 9.44 2.42 3.27
C GLY A 70 8.13 1.67 3.49
N VAL A 71 7.30 1.51 2.46
CA VAL A 71 6.01 0.82 2.54
C VAL A 71 6.15 -0.60 1.98
N PRO A 72 5.94 -1.65 2.80
CA PRO A 72 5.96 -3.02 2.32
C PRO A 72 4.78 -3.29 1.37
N VAL A 73 5.04 -4.14 0.38
CA VAL A 73 4.07 -4.55 -0.63
C VAL A 73 3.80 -6.04 -0.52
N MET A 74 2.55 -6.45 -0.67
CA MET A 74 2.14 -7.84 -0.83
C MET A 74 1.31 -8.04 -2.09
N PHE A 75 1.32 -9.26 -2.63
CA PHE A 75 0.42 -9.65 -3.72
C PHE A 75 -0.97 -10.02 -3.20
N GLY A 76 -1.96 -9.99 -4.09
CA GLY A 76 -3.30 -10.44 -3.77
C GLY A 76 -3.38 -11.94 -3.51
N GLY A 77 -4.24 -12.34 -2.55
CA GLY A 77 -4.50 -13.75 -2.25
C GLY A 77 -4.96 -14.54 -3.48
N THR A 78 -5.80 -13.93 -4.33
CA THR A 78 -6.23 -14.55 -5.59
C THR A 78 -5.07 -14.92 -6.51
N LEU A 79 -4.00 -14.12 -6.56
CA LEU A 79 -2.80 -14.49 -7.31
C LEU A 79 -2.09 -15.71 -6.69
N THR A 80 -2.06 -15.78 -5.36
CA THR A 80 -1.50 -16.93 -4.64
C THR A 80 -2.34 -18.19 -4.91
N GLU A 81 -3.67 -18.08 -4.87
CA GLU A 81 -4.59 -19.18 -5.19
C GLU A 81 -4.39 -19.68 -6.63
N LEU A 82 -4.27 -18.77 -7.60
CA LEU A 82 -3.99 -19.12 -9.01
C LEU A 82 -2.60 -19.74 -9.21
N ALA A 83 -1.61 -19.39 -8.39
CA ALA A 83 -0.27 -19.98 -8.46
C ALA A 83 -0.24 -21.39 -7.82
N ILE A 84 -1.00 -21.61 -6.75
CA ILE A 84 -1.12 -22.93 -6.09
C ILE A 84 -1.96 -23.90 -6.92
N GLY A 85 -2.99 -23.40 -7.61
CA GLY A 85 -3.91 -24.22 -8.41
C GLY A 85 -3.35 -24.70 -9.76
N GLN A 86 -2.08 -24.39 -10.09
CA GLN A 86 -1.40 -24.83 -11.30
C GLN A 86 -0.58 -26.10 -11.08
#